data_AF-A0A8C7X166-F1
#
_entry.id   AF-A0A8C7X166-F1
#
_cell.length_a   1.000
_cell.length_b   1.000
_cell.length_c   1.000
_cell.angle_alpha   90.00
_cell.angle_beta   90.00
_cell.angle_gamma   90.00
#
_symmetry.space_group_name_H-M   'P 1'
#
loop_
_entity.id
_entity.type
_entity.pdbx_description
1 polymer ?
#
loop_
_entity_poly.entity_id
_entity_poly.type
_entity_poly.pdbx_seq_one_letter_code
_entity_poly.pdbx_strand_id
1 'polypeptide(L)'
;MSDSFQPQTDEDRLKCLRELTEFTEKCKKQLHDIFETLGWSPDYRASNSNQEPLEQCPYDPDHRVPAKSMEKHKTSCRLRKMGYSAEEQAEMYDPSVCYENIFCFCLTDKATQHQVILQARSAAPLMKMEGVFWQGQYSGEAVDVPQNHKRAVCDLTVADRLALYDHVIGALGQQKEGNKDDLYVDLVSKLQKDDKQNEPKSHLELIAEMRDYKRRRQSYRAKNVHITKKSYTEVIREVISVHSEELARQWKEEEEEESQRSEHSSHRYRSLMFRSRIFRCGRLRPVY
;
A
#
# COMPACT_ATOMS: atom_id res chain seq x y z
N MET A 1 15.17 52.44 42.08
CA MET A 1 15.69 53.76 41.68
C MET A 1 16.65 53.50 40.55
N SER A 2 16.17 53.61 39.32
CA SER A 2 16.94 53.30 38.12
C SER A 2 17.48 54.63 37.60
N ASP A 3 18.67 55.01 38.06
CA ASP A 3 19.36 56.19 37.54
C ASP A 3 19.82 55.90 36.11
N SER A 4 19.02 56.39 35.16
CA SER A 4 19.39 56.52 33.76
C SER A 4 20.48 57.59 33.65
N PHE A 5 21.75 57.21 33.85
CA PHE A 5 22.89 58.04 33.49
C PHE A 5 22.89 58.25 31.96
N GLN A 6 22.31 59.37 31.52
CA GLN A 6 22.56 59.85 30.17
C GLN A 6 23.97 60.45 30.15
N PRO A 7 24.90 59.92 29.35
CA PRO A 7 26.25 60.47 29.27
C PRO A 7 26.18 61.88 28.66
N GLN A 8 26.55 62.89 29.46
CA GLN A 8 26.39 64.31 29.10
C GLN A 8 27.60 64.87 28.34
N THR A 9 28.72 64.14 28.27
CA THR A 9 29.93 64.54 27.54
C THR A 9 30.44 63.42 26.63
N ASP A 10 31.14 63.76 25.55
CA ASP A 10 31.71 62.78 24.61
C ASP A 10 32.73 61.85 25.28
N GLU A 11 33.43 62.33 26.30
CA GLU A 11 34.37 61.54 27.11
C GLU A 11 33.66 60.46 27.94
N ASP A 12 32.50 60.77 28.51
CA ASP A 12 31.69 59.78 29.25
C ASP A 12 31.17 58.68 28.34
N ARG A 13 30.78 59.04 27.10
CA ARG A 13 30.34 58.07 26.08
C ARG A 13 31.48 57.13 25.70
N LEU A 14 32.68 57.65 25.49
CA LEU A 14 33.87 56.86 25.18
C LEU A 14 34.26 55.94 26.35
N LYS A 15 34.14 56.43 27.58
CA LYS A 15 34.39 55.63 28.78
C LYS A 15 33.39 54.48 28.93
N CYS A 16 32.10 54.76 28.75
CA CYS A 16 31.05 53.75 28.78
C CYS A 16 31.23 52.69 27.68
N LEU A 17 31.63 53.09 26.47
CA LEU A 17 31.95 52.15 25.39
C LEU A 17 33.12 51.23 25.76
N ARG A 18 34.19 51.77 26.37
CA ARG A 18 35.32 50.96 26.84
C ARG A 18 34.86 49.95 27.90
N GLU A 19 34.11 50.38 28.90
CA GLU A 19 33.57 49.51 29.95
C GLU A 19 32.68 48.39 29.37
N LEU A 20 31.83 48.70 28.39
CA LEU A 20 31.00 47.71 27.70
C LEU A 20 31.83 46.72 26.88
N THR A 21 32.88 47.18 26.19
CA THR A 21 33.78 46.29 25.45
C THR A 21 34.57 45.38 26.40
N GLU A 22 35.09 45.91 27.50
CA GLU A 22 35.82 45.14 28.51
C GLU A 22 34.91 44.10 29.18
N PHE A 23 33.66 44.47 29.48
CA PHE A 23 32.65 43.56 30.00
C PHE A 23 32.34 42.44 29.00
N THR A 24 32.13 42.79 27.72
CA THR A 24 31.81 41.82 26.67
C THR A 24 32.97 40.85 26.45
N GLU A 25 34.22 41.33 26.44
CA GLU A 25 35.41 40.48 26.33
C GLU A 25 35.60 39.58 27.56
N LYS A 26 35.30 40.08 28.76
CA LYS A 26 35.30 39.26 29.98
C LYS A 26 34.27 38.12 29.89
N CYS A 27 33.05 38.41 29.45
CA CYS A 27 32.02 37.39 29.24
C CYS A 27 32.42 36.38 28.16
N LYS A 28 33.01 36.84 27.06
CA LYS A 28 33.50 35.97 25.98
C LYS A 28 34.58 35.02 26.46
N LYS A 29 35.53 35.49 27.29
CA LYS A 29 36.56 34.64 27.91
C LYS A 29 35.95 33.61 28.85
N GLN A 30 35.01 34.01 29.71
CA GLN A 30 34.31 33.07 30.60
C GLN A 30 33.58 31.97 29.82
N LEU A 31 32.94 32.33 28.70
CA LEU A 31 32.30 31.34 27.82
C LEU A 31 33.33 30.42 27.16
N HIS A 32 34.48 30.96 26.74
CA HIS A 32 35.57 30.17 26.17
C HIS A 32 36.13 29.16 27.19
N ASP A 33 36.37 29.58 28.44
CA ASP A 33 36.86 28.70 29.51
C ASP A 33 35.85 27.59 29.82
N ILE A 34 34.54 27.89 29.80
CA ILE A 34 33.48 26.89 29.94
C ILE A 34 33.49 25.92 28.75
N PHE A 35 33.62 26.43 27.53
CA PHE A 35 33.71 25.61 26.33
C PHE A 35 34.95 24.70 26.37
N GLU A 36 36.12 25.20 26.78
CA GLU A 36 37.33 24.39 26.96
C GLU A 36 37.14 23.31 28.04
N THR A 37 36.55 23.65 29.19
CA THR A 37 36.27 22.71 30.28
C THR A 37 35.34 21.57 29.83
N LEU A 38 34.38 21.88 28.97
CA LEU A 38 33.44 20.91 28.39
C LEU A 38 34.00 20.21 27.14
N GLY A 39 35.18 20.59 26.64
CA GLY A 39 35.76 20.08 25.40
C GLY A 39 34.97 20.47 24.15
N TRP A 40 34.21 21.56 24.20
CA TRP A 40 33.40 22.07 23.10
C TRP A 40 34.19 23.11 22.31
N SER A 41 34.36 22.90 21.00
CA SER A 41 34.91 23.96 20.15
C SER A 41 33.80 24.96 19.80
N PRO A 42 33.99 26.28 19.97
CA PRO A 42 33.04 27.31 19.51
C PRO A 42 32.73 27.20 18.01
N ASP A 43 33.68 26.64 17.25
CA ASP A 43 33.60 26.41 15.81
C ASP A 43 32.83 25.12 15.45
N TYR A 44 31.57 25.02 15.89
CA TYR A 44 30.64 24.03 15.32
C TYR A 44 30.37 24.30 13.82
N ARG A 45 30.62 25.53 13.35
CA ARG A 45 30.44 25.91 11.93
C ARG A 45 31.63 25.57 11.04
N ALA A 46 32.87 25.55 11.55
CA ALA A 46 34.07 25.28 10.74
C ALA A 46 34.53 23.81 10.80
N SER A 47 34.21 23.09 11.87
CA SER A 47 34.54 21.65 12.00
C SER A 47 33.55 20.73 11.27
N ASN A 48 32.43 21.27 10.78
CA ASN A 48 31.47 20.53 9.96
C ASN A 48 31.87 20.58 8.48
N SER A 49 32.98 19.91 8.15
CA SER A 49 33.27 19.42 6.78
C SER A 49 32.21 18.45 6.26
N ASN A 50 31.20 18.11 7.08
CA ASN A 50 29.99 17.37 6.75
C ASN A 50 28.74 18.26 6.55
N GLN A 51 28.86 19.55 6.24
CA GLN A 51 27.73 20.27 5.65
C GLN A 51 27.49 19.71 4.25
N GLU A 52 26.57 18.75 4.17
CA GLU A 52 26.13 18.23 2.87
C GLU A 52 25.69 19.39 1.99
N PRO A 53 26.08 19.37 0.70
CA PRO A 53 25.70 20.44 -0.23
C PRO A 53 24.17 20.60 -0.21
N LEU A 54 23.74 21.81 0.17
CA LEU A 54 22.35 22.20 0.16
C LEU A 54 21.99 22.60 -1.28
N GLU A 55 21.12 21.82 -1.89
CA GLU A 55 20.60 22.07 -3.22
C GLU A 55 19.27 22.82 -3.13
N GLN A 56 18.95 23.61 -4.16
CA GLN A 56 17.71 24.35 -4.25
C GLN A 56 16.58 23.44 -4.75
N CYS A 57 15.39 23.55 -4.15
CA CYS A 57 14.23 22.78 -4.57
C CYS A 57 13.69 23.27 -5.93
N PRO A 58 13.32 22.36 -6.86
CA PRO A 58 12.70 22.74 -8.15
C PRO A 58 11.31 23.38 -8.03
N TYR A 59 10.58 23.15 -6.94
CA TYR A 59 9.19 23.59 -6.77
C TYR A 59 9.06 24.91 -6.00
N ASP A 60 10.08 25.25 -5.22
CA ASP A 60 10.12 26.46 -4.41
C ASP A 60 11.56 27.00 -4.34
N PRO A 61 11.84 28.20 -4.90
CA PRO A 61 13.18 28.76 -4.90
C PRO A 61 13.69 29.11 -3.49
N ASP A 62 12.80 29.26 -2.49
CA ASP A 62 13.20 29.60 -1.12
C ASP A 62 13.61 28.37 -0.30
N HIS A 63 13.37 27.15 -0.81
CA HIS A 63 13.75 25.92 -0.14
C HIS A 63 15.16 25.46 -0.54
N ARG A 64 16.02 25.28 0.47
CA ARG A 64 17.34 24.64 0.35
C ARG A 64 17.40 23.39 1.21
N VAL A 65 17.72 22.26 0.59
CA VAL A 65 17.60 20.93 1.20
C VAL A 65 18.85 20.10 0.90
N PRO A 66 19.34 19.29 1.84
CA PRO A 66 20.46 18.38 1.58
C PRO A 66 20.17 17.42 0.42
N ALA A 67 21.17 17.14 -0.42
CA ALA A 67 21.03 16.24 -1.57
C ALA A 67 20.44 14.86 -1.20
N LYS A 68 20.79 14.32 -0.02
CA LYS A 68 20.29 13.01 0.45
C LYS A 68 18.80 12.98 0.73
N SER A 69 18.20 14.10 1.16
CA SER A 69 16.76 14.18 1.48
C SER A 69 15.95 14.88 0.38
N MET A 70 16.59 15.31 -0.70
CA MET A 70 15.98 16.03 -1.82
C MET A 70 14.80 15.26 -2.43
N GLU A 71 14.91 13.95 -2.65
CA GLU A 71 13.82 13.16 -3.24
C GLU A 71 12.57 13.09 -2.34
N LYS A 72 12.76 12.90 -1.04
CA LYS A 72 11.66 12.93 -0.05
C LYS A 72 11.06 14.34 0.07
N HIS A 73 11.90 15.37 -0.06
CA HIS A 73 11.42 16.75 -0.07
C HIS A 73 10.60 17.04 -1.32
N LYS A 74 11.08 16.66 -2.52
CA LYS A 74 10.39 16.88 -3.79
C LYS A 74 8.95 16.38 -3.76
N THR A 75 8.69 15.20 -3.21
CA THR A 75 7.33 14.65 -3.11
C THR A 75 6.44 15.50 -2.20
N SER A 76 6.88 15.81 -0.98
CA SER A 76 6.09 16.61 -0.03
C SER A 76 5.96 18.09 -0.42
N CYS A 77 6.97 18.66 -1.08
CA CYS A 77 6.98 20.03 -1.56
C CYS A 77 6.05 20.20 -2.76
N ARG A 78 6.05 19.23 -3.68
CA ARG A 78 5.08 19.17 -4.79
C ARG A 78 3.64 19.15 -4.28
N LEU A 79 3.36 18.30 -3.28
CA LEU A 79 2.01 18.22 -2.67
C LEU A 79 1.62 19.52 -1.96
N ARG A 80 2.53 20.13 -1.20
CA ARG A 80 2.30 21.45 -0.58
C ARG A 80 2.01 22.54 -1.61
N LYS A 81 2.74 22.54 -2.75
CA LYS A 81 2.50 23.49 -3.84
C LYS A 81 1.11 23.32 -4.47
N MET A 82 0.60 22.08 -4.51
CA MET A 82 -0.76 21.76 -4.94
C MET A 82 -1.83 22.02 -3.87
N GLY A 83 -1.46 22.52 -2.69
CA GLY A 83 -2.41 22.87 -1.62
C GLY A 83 -2.82 21.72 -0.71
N TYR A 84 -2.07 20.61 -0.68
CA TYR A 84 -2.29 19.52 0.27
C TYR A 84 -1.73 19.89 1.64
N SER A 85 -2.54 19.76 2.69
CA SER A 85 -2.11 20.00 4.06
C SER A 85 -1.18 18.88 4.58
N ALA A 86 -0.49 19.12 5.69
CA ALA A 86 0.37 18.11 6.30
C ALA A 86 -0.44 16.89 6.80
N GLU A 87 -1.65 17.14 7.30
CA GLU A 87 -2.58 16.12 7.75
C GLU A 87 -3.06 15.25 6.58
N GLU A 88 -3.43 15.87 5.45
CA GLU A 88 -3.81 15.14 4.24
C GLU A 88 -2.66 14.26 3.74
N GLN A 89 -1.41 14.75 3.81
CA GLN A 89 -0.23 13.99 3.38
C GLN A 89 0.06 12.79 4.28
N ALA A 90 -0.22 12.88 5.59
CA ALA A 90 -0.01 11.78 6.52
C ALA A 90 -1.01 10.63 6.33
N GLU A 91 -2.21 10.93 5.85
CA GLU A 91 -3.24 9.93 5.51
C GLU A 91 -3.02 9.26 4.15
N MET A 92 -2.13 9.80 3.31
CA MET A 92 -1.86 9.24 1.99
C MET A 92 -1.06 7.93 2.10
N TYR A 93 -1.48 6.94 1.31
CA TYR A 93 -0.76 5.69 1.18
C TYR A 93 0.50 5.88 0.35
N ASP A 94 1.61 5.27 0.78
CA ASP A 94 2.84 5.21 0.01
C ASP A 94 2.68 4.23 -1.17
N PRO A 95 2.68 4.71 -2.43
CA PRO A 95 2.56 3.84 -3.60
C PRO A 95 3.70 2.83 -3.72
N SER A 96 4.86 3.07 -3.07
CA SER A 96 6.01 2.18 -3.13
C SER A 96 5.81 0.85 -2.39
N VAL A 97 4.83 0.79 -1.49
CA VAL A 97 4.49 -0.40 -0.69
C VAL A 97 3.42 -1.26 -1.37
N CYS A 98 2.87 -0.81 -2.50
CA CYS A 98 1.89 -1.59 -3.25
C CYS A 98 2.54 -2.85 -3.86
N TYR A 99 1.94 -4.01 -3.63
CA TYR A 99 2.29 -5.26 -4.32
C TYR A 99 2.25 -5.06 -5.85
N GLU A 100 3.16 -5.72 -6.58
CA GLU A 100 3.59 -5.46 -7.96
C GLU A 100 2.49 -5.33 -9.06
N ASN A 101 1.20 -5.43 -8.76
CA ASN A 101 0.12 -5.37 -9.76
C ASN A 101 -1.11 -4.56 -9.32
N ILE A 102 -0.97 -3.57 -8.44
CA ILE A 102 -2.08 -2.67 -8.12
C ILE A 102 -1.99 -1.44 -9.01
N PHE A 103 -2.90 -1.34 -9.99
CA PHE A 103 -3.18 -0.09 -10.70
C PHE A 103 -3.75 0.91 -9.68
N CYS A 104 -2.86 1.64 -9.01
CA CYS A 104 -3.23 2.82 -8.22
C CYS A 104 -3.84 3.81 -9.21
N PHE A 105 -5.06 4.29 -8.93
CA PHE A 105 -5.77 5.37 -9.64
C PHE A 105 -4.90 6.62 -9.93
N CYS A 106 -3.79 6.70 -9.20
CA CYS A 106 -2.71 7.66 -9.14
C CYS A 106 -1.85 7.79 -10.42
N LEU A 107 -1.96 6.87 -11.38
CA LEU A 107 -1.04 6.78 -12.53
C LEU A 107 -1.48 7.51 -13.80
N THR A 108 -2.69 8.08 -13.85
CA THR A 108 -3.15 8.80 -15.04
C THR A 108 -2.51 10.18 -15.13
N ASP A 109 -1.81 10.48 -16.22
CA ASP A 109 -1.23 11.81 -16.47
C ASP A 109 -2.34 12.88 -16.58
N LYS A 110 -2.03 14.13 -16.21
CA LYS A 110 -2.97 15.25 -16.24
C LYS A 110 -3.60 15.44 -17.62
N ALA A 111 -2.80 15.31 -18.69
CA ALA A 111 -3.31 15.42 -20.05
C ALA A 111 -4.25 14.27 -20.41
N THR A 112 -3.90 13.05 -19.99
CA THR A 112 -4.72 11.85 -20.24
C THR A 112 -6.05 11.93 -19.48
N GLN A 113 -6.04 12.31 -18.21
CA GLN A 113 -7.25 12.52 -17.41
C GLN A 113 -8.18 13.53 -18.09
N HIS A 114 -7.65 14.68 -18.51
CA HIS A 114 -8.45 15.70 -19.17
C HIS A 114 -9.00 15.22 -20.52
N GLN A 115 -8.20 14.51 -21.32
CA GLN A 115 -8.62 13.95 -22.60
C GLN A 115 -9.76 12.94 -22.44
N VAL A 116 -9.66 12.04 -21.46
CA VAL A 116 -10.71 11.05 -21.16
C VAL A 116 -12.02 11.74 -20.79
N ILE A 117 -11.95 12.79 -19.96
CA ILE A 117 -13.12 13.58 -19.56
C ILE A 117 -13.74 14.28 -20.78
N LEU A 118 -12.93 14.93 -21.63
CA LEU A 118 -13.41 15.60 -22.84
C LEU A 118 -14.05 14.61 -23.82
N GLN A 119 -13.46 13.43 -23.99
CA GLN A 119 -14.01 12.38 -24.84
C GLN A 119 -15.37 11.90 -24.31
N ALA A 120 -15.48 11.61 -23.02
CA ALA A 120 -16.74 11.21 -22.39
C ALA A 120 -17.80 12.31 -22.50
N ARG A 121 -17.40 13.57 -22.29
CA ARG A 121 -18.26 14.75 -22.47
C ARG A 121 -18.77 14.89 -23.90
N SER A 122 -17.95 14.61 -24.90
CA SER A 122 -18.34 14.68 -26.32
C SER A 122 -19.27 13.54 -26.74
N ALA A 123 -19.15 12.37 -26.09
CA ALA A 123 -20.02 11.22 -26.31
C ALA A 123 -21.35 11.32 -25.55
N ALA A 124 -21.43 12.19 -24.54
CA ALA A 124 -22.63 12.40 -23.74
C ALA A 124 -23.72 13.14 -24.52
N PRO A 125 -25.01 12.82 -24.31
CA PRO A 125 -26.12 13.57 -24.89
C PRO A 125 -26.08 15.06 -24.51
N LEU A 126 -26.45 15.92 -25.47
CA LEU A 126 -26.61 17.37 -25.22
C LEU A 126 -27.81 17.70 -24.33
N MET A 127 -28.84 16.85 -24.35
CA MET A 127 -30.07 17.01 -23.57
C MET A 127 -30.06 16.08 -22.37
N LYS A 128 -30.67 16.52 -21.27
CA LYS A 128 -30.84 15.70 -20.08
C LYS A 128 -31.77 14.51 -20.40
N MET A 129 -31.24 13.30 -20.30
CA MET A 129 -32.02 12.05 -20.34
C MET A 129 -31.94 11.36 -18.97
N GLU A 130 -32.99 10.64 -18.60
CA GLU A 130 -32.98 9.85 -17.36
C GLU A 130 -31.98 8.69 -17.46
N GLY A 131 -31.17 8.52 -16.41
CA GLY A 131 -30.21 7.42 -16.30
C GLY A 131 -28.87 7.62 -17.01
N VAL A 132 -28.65 8.74 -17.71
CA VAL A 132 -27.40 9.00 -18.43
C VAL A 132 -26.87 10.39 -18.09
N PHE A 133 -25.55 10.51 -17.92
CA PHE A 133 -24.90 11.82 -17.75
C PHE A 133 -24.95 12.60 -19.07
N TRP A 134 -25.27 13.89 -18.98
CA TRP A 134 -25.34 14.80 -20.13
C TRP A 134 -24.14 15.75 -20.13
N GLN A 135 -23.88 16.40 -21.25
CA GLN A 135 -22.66 17.17 -21.50
C GLN A 135 -22.32 18.21 -20.42
N GLY A 136 -23.32 18.79 -19.75
CA GLY A 136 -23.14 19.81 -18.70
C GLY A 136 -22.67 19.28 -17.34
N GLN A 137 -22.63 17.95 -17.14
CA GLN A 137 -22.20 17.35 -15.87
C GLN A 137 -20.71 17.00 -15.83
N TYR A 138 -20.02 17.09 -16.97
CA TYR A 138 -18.59 16.83 -17.07
C TYR A 138 -17.79 18.12 -16.89
N SER A 139 -16.60 18.00 -16.32
CA SER A 139 -15.69 19.13 -16.18
C SER A 139 -15.17 19.60 -17.54
N GLY A 140 -15.22 20.91 -17.78
CA GLY A 140 -14.71 21.51 -19.01
C GLY A 140 -13.25 21.98 -18.93
N GLU A 141 -12.77 22.23 -17.72
CA GLU A 141 -11.41 22.71 -17.44
C GLU A 141 -10.48 21.55 -17.03
N ALA A 142 -9.19 21.72 -17.27
CA ALA A 142 -8.17 20.75 -16.87
C ALA A 142 -7.89 20.84 -15.36
N VAL A 143 -8.67 20.10 -14.57
CA VAL A 143 -8.48 19.94 -13.12
C VAL A 143 -7.18 19.18 -12.84
N ASP A 144 -6.50 19.50 -11.74
CA ASP A 144 -5.32 18.76 -11.29
C ASP A 144 -5.68 17.31 -10.92
N VAL A 145 -4.73 16.39 -11.12
CA VAL A 145 -4.94 14.95 -10.83
C VAL A 145 -5.01 14.75 -9.32
N PRO A 146 -6.15 14.30 -8.78
CA PRO A 146 -6.28 14.09 -7.35
C PRO A 146 -5.33 12.99 -6.87
N GLN A 147 -4.52 13.32 -5.86
CA GLN A 147 -3.52 12.39 -5.28
C GLN A 147 -4.08 11.57 -4.12
N ASN A 148 -5.26 11.93 -3.60
CA ASN A 148 -5.95 11.20 -2.54
C ASN A 148 -7.44 11.01 -2.87
N HIS A 149 -8.07 10.06 -2.18
CA HIS A 149 -9.49 9.74 -2.40
C HIS A 149 -10.42 10.92 -2.08
N LYS A 150 -10.15 11.68 -1.01
CA LYS A 150 -10.99 12.81 -0.58
C LYS A 150 -11.07 13.88 -1.69
N ARG A 151 -9.91 14.27 -2.24
CA ARG A 151 -9.77 15.18 -3.38
C ARG A 151 -10.40 14.59 -4.64
N ALA A 152 -10.25 13.29 -4.89
CA ALA A 152 -10.91 12.67 -6.04
C ALA A 152 -12.44 12.77 -6.01
N VAL A 153 -13.04 12.68 -4.82
CA VAL A 153 -14.50 12.81 -4.65
C VAL A 153 -14.96 14.27 -4.71
N CYS A 154 -14.16 15.20 -4.18
CA CYS A 154 -14.50 16.62 -4.11
C CYS A 154 -14.20 17.40 -5.40
N ASP A 155 -13.03 17.17 -6.01
CA ASP A 155 -12.51 17.98 -7.11
C ASP A 155 -13.05 17.51 -8.47
N LEU A 156 -13.43 16.24 -8.60
CA LEU A 156 -14.01 15.67 -9.81
C LEU A 156 -15.54 15.55 -9.69
N THR A 157 -16.24 15.68 -10.81
CA THR A 157 -17.68 15.39 -10.84
C THR A 157 -17.92 13.87 -10.79
N VAL A 158 -19.15 13.46 -10.48
CA VAL A 158 -19.55 12.03 -10.53
C VAL A 158 -19.35 11.47 -11.94
N ALA A 159 -19.67 12.28 -12.98
CA ALA A 159 -19.54 11.89 -14.38
C ALA A 159 -18.07 11.69 -14.77
N ASP A 160 -17.18 12.58 -14.33
CA ASP A 160 -15.74 12.49 -14.59
C ASP A 160 -15.14 11.24 -13.92
N ARG A 161 -15.51 10.97 -12.66
CA ARG A 161 -15.05 9.76 -11.95
C ARG A 161 -15.46 8.48 -12.64
N LEU A 162 -16.71 8.42 -13.14
CA LEU A 162 -17.19 7.25 -13.88
C LEU A 162 -16.44 7.08 -15.20
N ALA A 163 -16.23 8.16 -15.96
CA ALA A 163 -15.48 8.11 -17.21
C ALA A 163 -14.04 7.62 -17.01
N LEU A 164 -13.36 8.07 -15.94
CA LEU A 164 -12.02 7.60 -15.59
C LEU A 164 -12.03 6.12 -15.19
N TYR A 165 -13.02 5.69 -14.41
CA TYR A 165 -13.17 4.28 -14.04
C TYR A 165 -13.35 3.39 -15.27
N ASP A 166 -14.29 3.74 -16.16
CA ASP A 166 -14.56 2.97 -17.38
C ASP A 166 -13.32 2.92 -18.29
N HIS A 167 -12.58 4.01 -18.40
CA HIS A 167 -11.33 4.06 -19.15
C HIS A 167 -10.27 3.10 -18.58
N VAL A 168 -10.03 3.14 -17.27
CA VAL A 168 -9.04 2.27 -16.60
C VAL A 168 -9.46 0.80 -16.68
N ILE A 169 -10.73 0.50 -16.47
CA ILE A 169 -11.24 -0.88 -16.60
C ILE A 169 -11.14 -1.37 -18.05
N GLY A 170 -11.41 -0.51 -19.03
CA GLY A 170 -11.21 -0.82 -20.45
C GLY A 170 -9.74 -1.15 -20.76
N ALA A 171 -8.81 -0.32 -20.29
CA ALA A 171 -7.37 -0.53 -20.47
C ALA A 171 -6.87 -1.81 -19.78
N LEU A 172 -7.32 -2.08 -18.56
CA LEU A 172 -7.02 -3.32 -17.82
C LEU A 172 -7.66 -4.54 -18.46
N GLY A 173 -8.87 -4.39 -19.01
CA GLY A 173 -9.59 -5.46 -19.70
C GLY A 173 -8.85 -5.95 -20.94
N GLN A 174 -8.19 -5.05 -21.66
CA GLN A 174 -7.33 -5.39 -22.81
C GLN A 174 -6.03 -6.11 -22.39
N GLN A 175 -5.54 -5.87 -21.17
CA GLN A 175 -4.35 -6.54 -20.60
C GLN A 175 -4.67 -7.92 -19.99
N LYS A 176 -5.91 -8.13 -19.50
CA LYS A 176 -6.38 -9.35 -18.80
C LYS A 176 -6.89 -10.47 -19.72
N GLU A 177 -6.23 -10.70 -20.87
CA GLU A 177 -6.39 -11.97 -21.62
C GLU A 177 -5.52 -13.10 -21.05
N GLY A 178 -4.67 -12.82 -20.05
CA GLY A 178 -3.91 -13.83 -19.31
C GLY A 178 -4.63 -14.31 -18.04
N ASN A 179 -5.21 -15.50 -18.11
CA ASN A 179 -5.55 -16.43 -17.02
C ASN A 179 -6.47 -15.88 -15.89
N LYS A 180 -7.80 -16.02 -16.07
CA LYS A 180 -8.84 -15.68 -15.07
C LYS A 180 -9.29 -16.89 -14.23
N ASP A 181 -8.45 -17.91 -14.09
CA ASP A 181 -8.96 -19.23 -13.66
C ASP A 181 -9.17 -19.42 -12.15
N ASP A 182 -8.83 -18.49 -11.23
CA ASP A 182 -8.74 -18.94 -9.82
C ASP A 182 -9.23 -18.07 -8.66
N LEU A 183 -9.97 -16.97 -8.86
CA LEU A 183 -10.40 -16.17 -7.67
C LEU A 183 -11.83 -15.69 -7.61
N TYR A 184 -12.63 -15.86 -8.66
CA TYR A 184 -14.07 -15.68 -8.56
C TYR A 184 -14.74 -16.77 -9.36
N VAL A 185 -15.29 -17.75 -8.65
CA VAL A 185 -16.37 -18.56 -9.21
C VAL A 185 -17.47 -17.56 -9.54
N ASP A 186 -17.63 -17.22 -10.82
CA ASP A 186 -18.75 -16.42 -11.28
C ASP A 186 -20.03 -17.22 -11.03
N LEU A 187 -20.62 -16.96 -9.87
CA LEU A 187 -21.82 -17.61 -9.38
C LEU A 187 -22.99 -17.35 -10.35
N VAL A 188 -22.98 -16.20 -11.04
CA VAL A 188 -23.97 -15.86 -12.06
C VAL A 188 -23.78 -16.75 -13.30
N SER A 189 -22.55 -16.93 -13.77
CA SER A 189 -22.26 -17.88 -14.84
C SER A 189 -22.57 -19.33 -14.48
N LYS A 190 -22.41 -19.74 -13.20
CA LYS A 190 -22.85 -21.08 -12.75
C LYS A 190 -24.36 -21.20 -12.71
N LEU A 191 -25.08 -20.21 -12.18
CA LEU A 191 -26.55 -20.19 -12.17
C LEU A 191 -27.14 -20.22 -13.60
N GLN A 192 -26.57 -19.45 -14.53
CA GLN A 192 -27.01 -19.47 -15.93
C GLN A 192 -26.66 -20.77 -16.68
N LYS A 193 -25.61 -21.49 -16.26
CA LYS A 193 -25.30 -22.83 -16.79
C LYS A 193 -26.25 -23.88 -16.23
N ASP A 194 -26.62 -23.77 -14.94
CA ASP A 194 -27.60 -24.66 -14.31
C ASP A 194 -29.01 -24.46 -14.87
N ASP A 195 -29.40 -23.23 -15.22
CA ASP A 195 -30.69 -22.93 -15.89
C ASP A 195 -30.75 -23.44 -17.34
N LYS A 196 -29.61 -23.64 -18.00
CA LYS A 196 -29.56 -24.25 -19.35
C LYS A 196 -29.62 -25.78 -19.31
N GLN A 197 -29.28 -26.39 -18.17
CA GLN A 197 -29.28 -27.84 -17.97
C GLN A 197 -30.55 -28.34 -17.26
N ASN A 198 -31.27 -27.46 -16.55
CA ASN A 198 -32.51 -27.80 -15.87
C ASN A 198 -33.68 -27.06 -16.52
N GLU A 199 -34.67 -27.83 -16.98
CA GLU A 199 -35.97 -27.29 -17.37
C GLU A 199 -36.54 -26.45 -16.19
N PRO A 200 -37.15 -25.27 -16.44
CA PRO A 200 -37.64 -24.43 -15.36
C PRO A 200 -38.59 -25.23 -14.46
N LYS A 201 -38.21 -25.37 -13.18
CA LYS A 201 -38.93 -26.18 -12.19
C LYS A 201 -40.41 -25.84 -12.20
N SER A 202 -41.24 -26.87 -12.28
CA SER A 202 -42.69 -26.71 -12.29
C SER A 202 -43.16 -26.01 -11.02
N HIS A 203 -44.25 -25.23 -11.09
CA HIS A 203 -44.79 -24.50 -9.95
C HIS A 203 -45.05 -25.40 -8.72
N LEU A 204 -45.48 -26.64 -8.95
CA LEU A 204 -45.68 -27.64 -7.89
C LEU A 204 -44.37 -28.12 -7.26
N GLU A 205 -43.33 -28.24 -8.08
CA GLU A 205 -41.99 -28.63 -7.67
C GLU A 205 -41.32 -27.52 -6.84
N LEU A 206 -41.50 -26.26 -7.25
CA LEU A 206 -41.06 -25.09 -6.49
C LEU A 206 -41.76 -24.99 -5.14
N ILE A 207 -43.07 -25.27 -5.07
CA ILE A 207 -43.80 -25.34 -3.80
C ILE A 207 -43.31 -26.51 -2.93
N ALA A 208 -43.02 -27.67 -3.52
CA ALA A 208 -42.50 -28.83 -2.81
C ALA A 208 -41.12 -28.54 -2.23
N GLU A 209 -40.23 -27.91 -3.00
CA GLU A 209 -38.91 -27.47 -2.57
C GLU A 209 -39.02 -26.42 -1.47
N MET A 210 -39.91 -25.44 -1.57
CA MET A 210 -40.18 -24.48 -0.50
C MET A 210 -40.71 -25.13 0.79
N ARG A 211 -41.56 -26.15 0.68
CA ARG A 211 -42.01 -26.93 1.85
C ARG A 211 -40.87 -27.72 2.44
N ASP A 212 -40.01 -28.29 1.62
CA ASP A 212 -38.84 -29.05 2.06
C ASP A 212 -37.78 -28.17 2.72
N TYR A 213 -37.54 -26.99 2.16
CA TYR A 213 -36.70 -25.95 2.75
C TYR A 213 -37.26 -25.46 4.10
N LYS A 214 -38.60 -25.32 4.21
CA LYS A 214 -39.28 -25.02 5.48
C LYS A 214 -39.15 -26.17 6.50
N ARG A 215 -39.19 -27.44 6.07
CA ARG A 215 -38.96 -28.61 6.93
C ARG A 215 -37.49 -28.69 7.39
N ARG A 216 -36.52 -28.51 6.48
CA ARG A 216 -35.07 -28.51 6.78
C ARG A 216 -34.64 -27.31 7.63
N ARG A 217 -35.33 -26.17 7.56
CA ARG A 217 -35.05 -24.99 8.42
C ARG A 217 -35.38 -25.21 9.90
N GLN A 218 -36.20 -26.20 10.26
CA GLN A 218 -36.54 -26.44 11.67
C GLN A 218 -35.54 -27.35 12.42
N SER A 219 -34.66 -28.08 11.73
CA SER A 219 -33.67 -28.96 12.38
C SER A 219 -32.58 -28.24 13.18
N TYR A 220 -32.47 -26.91 13.09
CA TYR A 220 -31.44 -26.13 13.82
C TYR A 220 -31.95 -25.38 15.07
N ARG A 221 -33.27 -25.34 15.33
CA ARG A 221 -33.80 -24.48 16.41
C ARG A 221 -33.89 -25.15 17.78
N ALA A 222 -33.85 -26.48 17.88
CA ALA A 222 -33.97 -27.15 19.19
C ALA A 222 -33.38 -28.57 19.30
N LYS A 223 -32.65 -29.08 18.30
CA LYS A 223 -32.03 -30.43 18.37
C LYS A 223 -30.56 -30.45 18.79
N ASN A 224 -29.97 -29.29 19.09
CA ASN A 224 -28.63 -29.19 19.65
C ASN A 224 -28.66 -29.17 21.18
N VAL A 225 -29.33 -30.16 21.78
CA VAL A 225 -29.40 -30.35 23.25
C VAL A 225 -28.00 -30.48 23.86
N HIS A 226 -26.99 -30.87 23.06
CA HIS A 226 -25.59 -30.93 23.47
C HIS A 226 -24.80 -29.64 23.26
N ILE A 227 -25.27 -28.66 22.47
CA ILE A 227 -24.54 -27.39 22.25
C ILE A 227 -25.06 -26.32 23.20
N THR A 228 -26.38 -26.25 23.45
CA THR A 228 -26.95 -25.25 24.38
C THR A 228 -26.71 -25.57 25.85
N LYS A 229 -26.33 -26.81 26.18
CA LYS A 229 -25.93 -27.23 27.54
C LYS A 229 -24.45 -27.05 27.83
N LYS A 230 -23.62 -26.80 26.81
CA LYS A 230 -22.18 -26.58 26.99
C LYS A 230 -21.95 -25.14 27.43
N SER A 231 -21.13 -24.97 28.45
CA SER A 231 -20.71 -23.62 28.85
C SER A 231 -19.87 -22.99 27.75
N TYR A 232 -19.84 -21.66 27.67
CA TYR A 232 -18.99 -20.93 26.71
C TYR A 232 -17.53 -21.43 26.70
N THR A 233 -16.99 -21.77 27.87
CA THR A 233 -15.63 -22.31 27.99
C THR A 233 -15.48 -23.73 27.41
N GLU A 234 -16.53 -24.55 27.50
CA GLU A 234 -16.53 -25.92 26.97
C GLU A 234 -16.64 -25.92 25.44
N VAL A 235 -17.43 -25.00 24.88
CA VAL A 235 -17.47 -24.75 23.44
C VAL A 235 -16.10 -24.32 22.92
N ILE A 236 -15.41 -23.41 23.62
CA ILE A 236 -14.06 -22.99 23.22
C ILE A 236 -13.07 -24.16 23.29
N ARG A 237 -13.12 -24.99 24.35
CA ARG A 237 -12.26 -26.18 24.46
C ARG A 237 -12.48 -27.16 23.32
N GLU A 238 -13.73 -27.36 22.90
CA GLU A 238 -14.04 -28.25 21.77
C GLU A 238 -13.54 -27.70 20.44
N VAL A 239 -13.71 -26.40 20.19
CA VAL A 239 -13.19 -25.77 18.98
C VAL A 239 -11.67 -25.86 18.92
N ILE A 240 -10.98 -25.60 20.05
CA ILE A 240 -9.54 -25.78 20.15
C ILE A 240 -9.15 -27.24 19.90
N SER A 241 -9.88 -28.20 20.49
CA SER A 241 -9.61 -29.63 20.30
C SER A 241 -9.72 -30.05 18.83
N VAL A 242 -10.79 -29.67 18.15
CA VAL A 242 -11.02 -30.00 16.73
C VAL A 242 -9.90 -29.42 15.86
N HIS A 243 -9.57 -28.14 16.03
CA HIS A 243 -8.50 -27.51 15.26
C HIS A 243 -7.12 -28.09 15.60
N SER A 244 -6.87 -28.46 16.86
CA SER A 244 -5.62 -29.09 17.26
C SER A 244 -5.46 -30.50 16.66
N GLU A 245 -6.57 -31.25 16.56
CA GLU A 245 -6.58 -32.58 15.95
C GLU A 245 -6.39 -32.49 14.42
N GLU A 246 -7.00 -31.50 13.78
CA GLU A 246 -6.84 -31.26 12.35
C GLU A 246 -5.42 -30.83 11.99
N LEU A 247 -4.80 -29.96 12.78
CA LEU A 247 -3.38 -29.62 12.66
C LEU A 247 -2.47 -30.83 12.88
N ALA A 248 -2.77 -31.66 13.88
CA ALA A 248 -2.01 -32.88 14.14
C ALA A 248 -2.13 -33.90 12.98
N ARG A 249 -3.28 -33.95 12.32
CA ARG A 249 -3.48 -34.76 11.12
C ARG A 249 -2.67 -34.22 9.94
N GLN A 250 -2.69 -32.91 9.71
CA GLN A 250 -1.89 -32.27 8.67
C GLN A 250 -0.39 -32.52 8.86
N TRP A 251 0.13 -32.40 10.09
CA TRP A 251 1.53 -32.73 10.37
C TRP A 251 1.86 -34.19 10.11
N LYS A 252 0.97 -35.13 10.44
CA LYS A 252 1.18 -36.55 10.11
C LYS A 252 1.14 -36.81 8.61
N GLU A 253 0.20 -36.19 7.90
CA GLU A 253 0.11 -36.29 6.44
C GLU A 253 1.39 -35.73 5.78
N GLU A 254 1.93 -34.61 6.29
CA GLU A 254 3.23 -34.06 5.88
C GLU A 254 4.42 -35.00 6.18
N GLU A 255 4.47 -35.61 7.37
CA GLU A 255 5.51 -36.60 7.74
C GLU A 255 5.43 -37.89 6.89
N GLU A 256 4.22 -38.37 6.58
CA GLU A 256 3.99 -39.54 5.73
C GLU A 256 4.34 -39.24 4.26
N GLU A 257 4.01 -38.05 3.75
CA GLU A 257 4.41 -37.59 2.43
C GLU A 257 5.94 -37.42 2.30
N GLU A 258 6.59 -36.91 3.34
CA GLU A 258 8.05 -36.79 3.39
C GLU A 258 8.74 -38.15 3.45
N SER A 259 8.18 -39.09 4.22
CA SER A 259 8.64 -40.49 4.29
C SER A 259 8.49 -41.21 2.94
N GLN A 260 7.35 -41.07 2.25
CA GLN A 260 7.14 -41.65 0.92
C GLN A 260 8.06 -41.03 -0.16
N ARG A 261 8.36 -39.73 -0.08
CA ARG A 261 9.37 -39.07 -0.94
C ARG A 261 10.77 -39.63 -0.69
N SER A 262 11.12 -39.93 0.55
CA SER A 262 12.42 -40.52 0.92
C SER A 262 12.55 -41.98 0.45
N GLU A 263 11.48 -42.78 0.51
CA GLU A 263 11.45 -44.16 -0.01
C GLU A 263 11.52 -44.18 -1.55
N HIS A 264 10.84 -43.25 -2.24
CA HIS A 264 10.93 -43.15 -3.70
C HIS A 264 12.34 -42.71 -4.18
N SER A 265 13.01 -41.86 -3.39
CA SER A 265 14.42 -41.47 -3.59
C SER A 265 15.39 -42.66 -3.41
N SER A 266 15.23 -43.45 -2.34
CA SER A 266 16.08 -44.62 -2.09
C SER A 266 15.86 -45.76 -3.11
N HIS A 267 14.63 -45.93 -3.62
CA HIS A 267 14.33 -46.89 -4.68
C HIS A 267 14.95 -46.49 -6.04
N ARG A 268 15.03 -45.19 -6.35
CA ARG A 268 15.81 -44.69 -7.52
C ARG A 268 17.31 -44.93 -7.35
N TYR A 269 17.86 -44.73 -6.15
CA TYR A 269 19.29 -44.95 -5.88
C TYR A 269 19.69 -46.43 -5.97
N ARG A 270 18.84 -47.35 -5.51
CA ARG A 270 19.07 -48.81 -5.67
C ARG A 270 19.01 -49.27 -7.14
N SER A 271 18.11 -48.70 -7.94
CA SER A 271 17.99 -49.02 -9.37
C SER A 271 19.21 -48.56 -10.19
N LEU A 272 19.81 -47.42 -9.81
CA LEU A 272 21.03 -46.90 -10.45
C LEU A 272 22.28 -47.75 -10.14
N MET A 273 22.40 -48.33 -8.94
CA MET A 273 23.51 -49.24 -8.62
C MET A 273 23.43 -50.58 -9.36
N PHE A 274 22.24 -51.12 -9.64
CA PHE A 274 22.10 -52.37 -10.40
C PHE A 274 22.42 -52.19 -11.90
N ARG A 275 22.10 -51.01 -12.47
CA ARG A 275 22.50 -50.66 -13.85
C ARG A 275 23.99 -50.42 -14.02
N SER A 276 24.71 -50.07 -12.95
CA SER A 276 26.14 -49.77 -12.97
C SER A 276 27.04 -51.02 -12.98
N ARG A 277 26.50 -52.21 -12.69
CA ARG A 277 27.25 -53.49 -12.74
C ARG A 277 27.24 -54.18 -14.11
N ILE A 278 26.46 -53.71 -15.08
CA ILE A 278 26.36 -54.34 -16.41
C ILE A 278 27.37 -53.77 -17.42
N PHE A 279 28.03 -52.65 -17.12
CA PHE A 279 29.00 -51.99 -18.03
C PHE A 279 30.45 -52.05 -17.53
N ARG A 280 30.98 -53.24 -17.23
CA ARG A 280 32.44 -53.48 -17.22
C ARG A 280 32.77 -54.90 -17.69
N CYS A 281 32.57 -55.16 -18.99
CA CYS A 281 33.33 -56.22 -19.66
C CYS A 281 33.42 -55.90 -21.16
N GLY A 282 34.40 -55.07 -21.53
CA GLY A 282 34.74 -54.75 -22.91
C GLY A 282 36.25 -54.91 -23.11
N ARG A 283 36.65 -56.08 -23.62
CA ARG A 283 38.02 -56.43 -24.01
C ARG A 283 38.56 -55.45 -25.05
N LEU A 284 39.74 -54.89 -24.80
CA LEU A 284 40.64 -54.42 -25.85
C LEU A 284 41.64 -55.55 -26.13
N ARG A 285 41.63 -56.11 -27.36
CA ARG A 285 42.71 -56.95 -27.88
C ARG A 285 43.78 -56.05 -28.50
N PRO A 286 45.07 -56.36 -28.36
CA PRO A 286 46.14 -55.58 -28.94
C PRO A 286 46.35 -55.96 -30.40
N VAL A 287 46.79 -54.97 -31.17
CA VAL A 287 47.27 -55.06 -32.54
C VAL A 287 48.61 -55.80 -32.55
N TYR A 288 48.71 -56.90 -33.30
CA TYR A 288 49.73 -57.18 -34.32
C TYR A 288 49.18 -58.27 -35.26
#